data_AF-A0A355IMJ7-F1
#
_entry.id   AF-A0A355IMJ7-F1
#
_cell.length_a   1.000
_cell.length_b   1.000
_cell.length_c   1.000
_cell.angle_alpha   90.00
_cell.angle_beta   90.00
_cell.angle_gamma   90.00
#
_symmetry.space_group_name_H-M   'P 1'
#
loop_
_entity.id
_entity.type
_entity.pdbx_description
1 polymer ?
#
loop_
_entity_poly.entity_id
_entity_poly.type
_entity_poly.pdbx_seq_one_letter_code
_entity_poly.pdbx_strand_id
1 'polypeptide(L)' 'MVSDSINWTLAKPDGNWLGTGWGSLYTISYDLPALTFSPSDSVRWFEIELVHGLRDSLLTGLSDIGLRLYTKE' A
#
# COMPACT_ATOMS: atom_id res chain seq x y z
N MET A 1 -13.23 -15.53 7.37
CA MET A 1 -12.77 -14.65 6.28
C MET A 1 -11.33 -14.99 6.01
N VAL A 2 -10.93 -15.09 4.74
CA VAL A 2 -9.51 -15.26 4.38
C VAL A 2 -8.96 -13.85 4.20
N SER A 3 -7.97 -13.49 5.01
CA SER A 3 -7.24 -12.23 4.91
C SER A 3 -5.81 -12.55 4.50
N ASP A 4 -5.27 -11.75 3.59
CA ASP A 4 -3.86 -11.77 3.23
C ASP A 4 -3.26 -10.40 3.56
N SER A 5 -1.95 -10.34 3.81
CA SER A 5 -1.28 -9.12 4.23
C SER A 5 0.08 -9.02 3.55
N ILE A 6 0.35 -7.84 2.99
CA ILE A 6 1.60 -7.54 2.30
C ILE A 6 2.25 -6.37 3.03
N ASN A 7 3.57 -6.46 3.21
CA ASN A 7 4.34 -5.42 3.86
C ASN A 7 5.29 -4.76 2.86
N TRP A 8 5.35 -3.43 2.89
CA TRP A 8 6.27 -2.65 2.08
C TRP A 8 7.12 -1.73 2.96
N THR A 9 8.41 -1.66 2.63
CA THR A 9 9.37 -0.81 3.33
C THR A 9 9.48 0.53 2.62
N LEU A 10 8.95 1.60 3.24
CA LEU A 10 8.93 2.96 2.65
C LEU A 10 10.28 3.70 2.78
N ALA A 11 11.05 3.38 3.83
CA ALA A 11 12.32 4.03 4.14
C ALA A 11 13.31 3.03 4.75
N LYS A 12 14.59 3.34 4.64
CA LYS A 12 15.67 2.64 5.33
C LYS A 12 15.58 2.84 6.85
N PRO A 13 16.26 2.01 7.66
CA PRO A 13 16.30 2.17 9.11
C PRO A 13 16.85 3.51 9.60
N ASP A 14 17.64 4.20 8.78
CA ASP A 14 18.18 5.54 9.04
C ASP A 14 17.21 6.68 8.68
N GLY A 15 15.99 6.36 8.22
CA GLY A 15 14.97 7.32 7.81
C GLY A 15 15.06 7.77 6.35
N ASN A 16 16.03 7.31 5.57
CA ASN A 16 16.12 7.68 4.16
C ASN A 16 15.00 7.03 3.34
N TRP A 17 14.20 7.86 2.66
CA TRP A 17 13.11 7.42 1.77
C TRP A 17 13.64 6.55 0.62
N LEU A 18 12.94 5.46 0.31
CA LEU A 18 13.34 4.51 -0.74
C LEU A 18 12.80 4.85 -2.14
N GLY A 19 11.83 5.75 -2.22
CA GLY A 19 11.22 6.16 -3.47
C GLY A 19 11.95 7.31 -4.16
N THR A 20 11.31 7.89 -5.17
CA THR A 20 11.86 8.99 -5.96
C THR A 20 11.14 10.30 -5.64
N GLY A 21 11.77 11.43 -5.96
CA GLY A 21 11.21 12.73 -5.61
C GLY A 21 12.01 13.90 -6.15
N TRP A 22 11.45 15.09 -5.99
CA TRP A 22 12.09 16.35 -6.32
C TRP A 22 11.79 17.40 -5.24
N GLY A 23 12.83 18.09 -4.79
CA GLY A 23 12.72 19.06 -3.70
C GLY A 23 12.23 18.39 -2.42
N SER A 24 11.10 18.86 -1.88
CA SER A 24 10.46 18.32 -0.68
C SER A 24 9.41 17.23 -0.96
N LEU A 25 9.14 16.91 -2.23
CA LEU A 25 8.12 15.92 -2.60
C LEU A 25 8.80 14.58 -2.90
N TYR A 26 8.43 13.57 -2.12
CA TYR A 26 8.89 12.19 -2.28
C TYR A 26 7.68 11.27 -2.45
N THR A 27 7.80 10.33 -3.38
CA THR A 27 6.73 9.40 -3.75
C THR A 27 7.30 7.99 -3.83
N ILE A 28 6.44 6.99 -3.60
CA ILE A 28 6.77 5.59 -3.81
C ILE A 28 5.50 4.85 -4.22
N SER A 29 5.67 3.87 -5.11
CA SER A 29 4.59 3.02 -5.60
C SER A 29 5.06 1.58 -5.57
N TYR A 30 4.16 0.68 -5.19
CA TYR A 30 4.40 -0.76 -5.22
C TYR A 30 3.32 -1.43 -6.06
N ASP A 31 3.73 -2.46 -6.79
CA ASP A 31 2.78 -3.34 -7.45
C ASP A 31 2.17 -4.29 -6.42
N LEU A 32 0.85 -4.40 -6.47
CA LEU A 32 0.15 -5.44 -5.75
C LEU A 32 0.38 -6.78 -6.47
N PRO A 33 0.61 -7.88 -5.72
CA PRO A 33 0.57 -9.20 -6.31
C PRO A 33 -0.82 -9.46 -6.91
N ALA A 34 -0.87 -10.33 -7.91
CA ALA A 34 -2.12 -10.68 -8.58
C ALA A 34 -3.12 -11.26 -7.56
N LEU A 35 -4.16 -10.49 -7.26
CA LEU A 35 -5.27 -10.96 -6.43
C LEU A 35 -6.12 -11.90 -7.29
N THR A 36 -6.17 -13.18 -6.91
CA THR A 36 -7.04 -14.15 -7.57
C THR A 36 -8.35 -14.22 -6.81
N PHE A 37 -9.43 -13.80 -7.46
CA PHE A 37 -10.78 -13.94 -6.93
C PHE A 37 -11.42 -15.21 -7.51
N SER A 38 -11.88 -16.13 -6.65
CA SER A 38 -12.55 -17.35 -7.13
C SER A 38 -13.83 -16.98 -7.91
N PRO A 39 -14.08 -17.57 -9.10
CA PRO A 39 -15.18 -17.15 -9.98
C PRO A 39 -16.59 -17.41 -9.41
N SER A 40 -16.72 -18.20 -8.35
CA SER A 40 -17.97 -18.89 -8.02
C SER A 40 -18.99 -18.12 -7.17
N ASP A 41 -18.72 -16.90 -6.72
CA ASP A 41 -19.70 -16.15 -5.92
C ASP A 41 -19.87 -14.72 -6.43
N SER A 42 -21.12 -14.39 -6.73
CA SER A 42 -21.71 -13.06 -6.93
C SER A 42 -21.07 -12.01 -6.00
N VAL A 43 -20.64 -10.88 -6.56
CA VAL A 43 -20.29 -9.61 -5.89
C VAL A 43 -19.77 -9.77 -4.46
N ARG A 44 -18.46 -9.95 -4.30
CA ARG A 44 -17.81 -9.92 -2.99
C ARG A 44 -17.44 -8.49 -2.59
N TRP A 45 -17.93 -8.04 -1.44
CA TRP A 45 -17.33 -6.91 -0.74
C TRP A 45 -15.97 -7.35 -0.20
N PHE A 46 -14.95 -6.54 -0.44
CA PHE A 46 -13.62 -6.71 0.12
C PHE A 46 -13.32 -5.50 1.01
N GLU A 47 -12.66 -5.77 2.12
CA GLU A 47 -12.15 -4.75 3.02
C GLU A 47 -10.65 -4.63 2.78
N ILE A 48 -10.17 -3.39 2.65
CA ILE A 48 -8.76 -3.08 2.51
C ILE A 48 -8.37 -2.25 3.71
N GLU A 49 -7.46 -2.79 4.50
CA GLU A 49 -6.86 -2.09 5.61
C GLU A 49 -5.43 -1.70 5.25
N LEU A 50 -5.09 -0.42 5.45
CA LEU A 50 -3.73 0.07 5.34
C LEU A 50 -3.23 0.48 6.72
N VAL A 51 -2.15 -0.17 7.16
CA VAL A 51 -1.57 0.03 8.49
C VAL A 51 -0.12 0.48 8.32
N HIS A 52 0.30 1.51 9.05
CA HIS A 52 1.72 1.90 9.11
C HIS A 52 2.41 1.25 10.31
N GLY A 53 3.64 0.75 10.09
CA GLY A 53 4.47 0.16 11.15
C GLY A 53 5.34 1.16 11.91
N LEU A 54 5.16 2.46 11.71
CA LEU A 54 5.96 3.50 12.37
C LEU A 54 5.58 3.63 13.86
N ARG A 55 6.57 4.00 14.67
CA ARG A 55 6.45 4.03 16.14
C ARG A 55 5.44 5.05 16.65
N ASP A 56 5.35 6.17 15.94
CA ASP A 56 4.44 7.25 16.28
C ASP A 56 3.02 6.86 15.88
N SER A 57 2.06 7.14 16.75
CA SER A 57 0.65 6.84 16.51
C SER A 57 0.02 7.72 15.43
N LEU A 58 0.59 8.91 15.20
CA LEU A 58 0.20 9.81 14.13
C LEU A 58 1.38 9.96 13.16
N LEU A 59 1.17 9.51 11.93
CA LEU A 59 2.16 9.66 10.88
C LEU A 59 2.11 11.06 10.27
N THR A 60 3.03 11.94 10.66
CA THR A 60 3.18 13.28 10.08
C THR A 60 4.09 13.25 8.85
N GLY A 61 3.78 14.06 7.83
CA GLY A 61 4.62 14.21 6.63
C GLY A 61 4.22 13.35 5.44
N LEU A 62 3.23 12.48 5.60
CA LEU A 62 2.56 11.80 4.49
C LEU A 62 1.36 12.64 4.05
N SER A 63 1.39 13.19 2.83
CA SER A 63 0.30 14.04 2.34
C SER A 63 -0.85 13.22 1.75
N ASP A 64 -0.52 12.17 0.99
CA ASP A 64 -1.47 11.44 0.17
C ASP A 64 -1.14 9.94 0.15
N ILE A 65 -2.19 9.13 0.09
CA ILE A 65 -2.12 7.67 -0.10
C ILE A 65 -3.19 7.30 -1.12
N GLY A 66 -2.83 6.46 -2.09
CA GLY A 66 -3.77 5.97 -3.11
C GLY A 66 -3.65 4.47 -3.33
N LEU A 67 -4.77 3.86 -3.69
CA LEU A 67 -4.86 2.48 -4.17
C LEU A 67 -5.49 2.50 -5.56
N ARG A 68 -4.87 1.81 -6.53
CA ARG A 68 -5.44 1.66 -7.87
C ARG A 68 -5.66 0.19 -8.17
N LEU A 69 -6.91 -0.18 -8.40
CA LEU A 69 -7.29 -1.50 -8.88
C LEU A 69 -7.50 -1.45 -10.40
N TYR A 70 -6.99 -2.44 -11.10
CA TYR A 70 -7.17 -2.61 -12.54
C TYR A 70 -7.23 -4.09 -12.89
N THR A 71 -8.02 -4.43 -13.90
CA THR A 71 -7.98 -5.75 -14.54
C THR A 71 -6.76 -5.82 -15.44
N LYS A 72 -6.03 -6.93 -15.39
CA LYS A 72 -4.93 -7.20 -16.31
C LYS A 72 -5.54 -7.62 -17.65
N GLU A 73 -5.31 -6.81 -18.70
CA GLU A 73 -5.68 -7.14 -20.09
C GLU A 73 -4.85 -8.32 -20.61
#